data_AF-A0A812RTH6-F1
#
_entry.id   AF-A0A812RTH6-F1
#
_cell.length_a   1.000
_cell.length_b   1.000
_cell.length_c   1.000
_cell.angle_alpha   90.00
_cell.angle_beta   90.00
_cell.angle_gamma   90.00
#
_symmetry.space_group_name_H-M   'P 1'
#
loop_
_entity.id
_entity.type
_entity.pdbx_description
1 polymer ?
#
loop_
_entity_poly.entity_id
_entity_poly.type
_entity_poly.pdbx_seq_one_letter_code
_entity_poly.pdbx_strand_id
1 'polypeptide(L)'
;MLAEEEDQDEGASEGEAKEGGREESRERTKVFKQDEFTVGKTGKEKFQILLNCNFLAAVHPDVELATMTGYELMGPDDAGSGKYWAIGISEQLQQGDHVMVYLELSGGLPSRVWWEKFNSPDAHQEYLAAGSQRVFERHMRLMGLIPWQSDEKPARLANPPEWYGGGRDREDLFMKNVFVLTPEMLDPNYSKNEQKEEAFALADK
;
A
#
# COMPACT_ATOMS: atom_id res chain seq x y z
N MET A 1 -37.51 21.46 65.23
CA MET A 1 -38.61 21.27 64.25
C MET A 1 -38.18 20.09 63.40
N LEU A 2 -38.66 18.90 63.81
CA LEU A 2 -39.58 18.05 63.03
C LEU A 2 -38.81 17.38 61.87
N ALA A 3 -38.21 16.20 62.06
CA ALA A 3 -38.83 14.88 62.26
C ALA A 3 -39.81 14.57 61.13
N GLU A 4 -39.44 13.65 60.24
CA GLU A 4 -40.32 12.68 59.60
C GLU A 4 -39.46 11.59 58.96
N GLU A 5 -39.42 10.48 59.68
CA GLU A 5 -39.07 9.14 59.23
C GLU A 5 -40.23 8.65 58.35
N GLU A 6 -39.96 8.10 57.17
CA GLU A 6 -40.90 7.18 56.51
C GLU A 6 -40.16 5.93 56.05
N ASP A 7 -40.55 4.85 56.72
CA ASP A 7 -40.34 3.44 56.44
C ASP A 7 -40.95 3.00 55.09
N GLN A 8 -40.67 1.74 54.74
CA GLN A 8 -41.33 0.86 53.74
C GLN A 8 -40.54 0.74 52.43
N ASP A 9 -40.28 -0.45 51.87
CA ASP A 9 -40.91 -1.76 52.04
C ASP A 9 -39.90 -2.85 51.62
N GLU A 10 -39.73 -3.88 52.46
CA GLU A 10 -38.93 -5.07 52.13
C GLU A 10 -39.77 -6.05 51.30
N GLY A 11 -39.87 -5.76 50.00
CA GLY A 11 -40.48 -6.65 49.02
C GLY A 11 -39.50 -7.74 48.54
N ALA A 12 -39.35 -8.79 49.35
CA ALA A 12 -38.66 -10.02 48.93
C ALA A 12 -39.50 -10.77 47.87
N SER A 13 -39.17 -10.61 46.59
CA SER A 13 -39.65 -11.51 45.53
C SER A 13 -38.56 -12.50 45.14
N GLU A 14 -38.54 -13.64 45.84
CA GLU A 14 -37.89 -14.85 45.36
C GLU A 14 -38.69 -15.40 44.18
N GLY A 15 -38.19 -15.18 42.97
CA GLY A 15 -38.86 -15.61 41.77
C GLY A 15 -37.87 -15.85 40.63
N GLU A 16 -37.89 -17.09 40.18
CA GLU A 16 -37.46 -17.55 38.85
C GLU A 16 -35.98 -17.95 38.69
N ALA A 17 -35.85 -19.27 38.63
CA ALA A 17 -34.70 -20.02 38.21
C ALA A 17 -34.08 -19.43 36.94
N LYS A 18 -32.84 -18.94 37.09
CA LYS A 18 -31.93 -18.71 35.97
C LYS A 18 -31.69 -20.06 35.28
N GLU A 19 -32.43 -20.32 34.21
CA GLU A 19 -32.02 -21.26 33.19
C GLU A 19 -30.64 -20.80 32.70
N GLY A 20 -29.61 -21.49 33.17
CA GLY A 20 -28.25 -21.41 32.65
C GLY A 20 -28.26 -21.92 31.23
N GLY A 21 -28.73 -21.07 30.31
CA GLY A 21 -28.36 -21.11 28.91
C GLY A 21 -26.86 -20.99 28.88
N ARG A 22 -26.20 -22.14 28.85
CA ARG A 22 -24.79 -22.31 28.52
C ARG A 22 -24.66 -21.80 27.09
N GLU A 23 -24.55 -20.48 26.98
CA GLU A 23 -24.28 -19.74 25.77
C GLU A 23 -22.87 -20.14 25.39
N GLU A 24 -22.83 -21.29 24.73
CA GLU A 24 -21.70 -21.84 24.02
C GLU A 24 -21.37 -20.76 23.00
N SER A 25 -20.53 -19.82 23.46
CA SER A 25 -19.87 -18.79 22.69
C SER A 25 -19.07 -19.52 21.64
N ARG A 26 -19.76 -19.94 20.57
CA ARG A 26 -19.14 -20.44 19.36
C ARG A 26 -18.23 -19.30 18.94
N GLU A 27 -16.94 -19.47 19.18
CA GLU A 27 -15.89 -18.59 18.68
C GLU A 27 -16.15 -18.46 17.18
N ARG A 28 -16.81 -17.38 16.79
CA ARG A 28 -17.04 -17.07 15.39
C ARG A 28 -15.65 -16.91 14.81
N THR A 29 -15.29 -17.80 13.89
CA THR A 29 -14.01 -17.77 13.19
C THR A 29 -13.85 -16.37 12.58
N LYS A 30 -12.93 -15.60 13.15
CA LYS A 30 -12.58 -14.28 12.62
C LYS A 30 -11.70 -14.52 11.40
N VAL A 31 -12.18 -14.07 10.24
CA VAL A 31 -11.40 -14.11 9.01
C VAL A 31 -10.84 -12.71 8.78
N PHE A 32 -9.55 -12.64 8.49
CA PHE A 32 -8.85 -11.40 8.20
C PHE A 32 -8.48 -11.37 6.73
N LYS A 33 -8.74 -10.23 6.09
CA LYS A 33 -8.19 -9.88 4.78
C LYS A 33 -7.22 -8.73 4.98
N GLN A 34 -6.11 -8.76 4.27
CA GLN A 34 -5.11 -7.70 4.32
C GLN A 34 -4.66 -7.33 2.91
N ASP A 35 -4.33 -6.06 2.71
CA ASP A 35 -3.80 -5.55 1.47
C ASP A 35 -2.73 -4.48 1.75
N GLU A 36 -1.70 -4.43 0.91
CA GLU A 36 -0.55 -3.53 1.06
C GLU A 36 -0.56 -2.49 -0.07
N PHE A 37 -0.31 -1.23 0.28
CA PHE A 37 -0.05 -0.22 -0.74
C PHE A 37 1.00 0.81 -0.30
N THR A 38 1.65 1.43 -1.28
CA THR A 38 2.65 2.48 -1.10
C THR A 38 2.01 3.86 -1.14
N VAL A 39 2.30 4.69 -0.13
CA VAL A 39 1.79 6.06 -0.02
C VAL A 39 2.42 6.94 -1.11
N GLY A 40 1.57 7.67 -1.84
CA GLY A 40 1.97 8.56 -2.92
C GLY A 40 2.65 9.84 -2.47
N LYS A 41 2.91 10.72 -3.45
CA LYS A 41 3.69 11.97 -3.28
C LYS A 41 3.09 12.95 -2.27
N THR A 42 1.78 12.90 -2.07
CA THR A 42 1.03 13.79 -1.17
C THR A 42 1.17 13.38 0.30
N GLY A 43 1.62 12.14 0.58
CA GLY A 43 1.51 11.56 1.91
C GLY A 43 0.06 11.26 2.34
N LYS A 44 -0.91 11.37 1.42
CA LYS A 44 -2.34 11.27 1.70
C LYS A 44 -3.02 10.39 0.66
N GLU A 45 -3.64 9.32 1.13
CA GLU A 45 -4.36 8.38 0.29
C GLU A 45 -5.82 8.25 0.72
N LYS A 46 -6.68 7.91 -0.23
CA LYS A 46 -8.09 7.66 0.01
C LYS A 46 -8.45 6.30 -0.56
N PHE A 47 -9.23 5.52 0.17
CA PHE A 47 -9.62 4.20 -0.30
C PHE A 47 -11.04 3.82 0.13
N GLN A 48 -11.55 2.80 -0.56
CA GLN A 48 -12.79 2.07 -0.29
C GLN A 48 -12.51 0.58 -0.54
N ILE A 49 -13.33 -0.28 0.04
CA ILE A 49 -13.20 -1.72 -0.15
C ILE A 49 -14.36 -2.18 -1.02
N LEU A 50 -14.07 -2.68 -2.22
CA LEU A 50 -15.08 -3.17 -3.14
C LEU A 50 -15.23 -4.68 -3.01
N LEU A 51 -16.46 -5.17 -2.85
CA LEU A 51 -16.73 -6.59 -2.91
C LEU A 51 -16.76 -7.04 -4.38
N ASN A 52 -15.86 -7.96 -4.75
CA ASN A 52 -15.74 -8.49 -6.12
C ASN A 52 -15.58 -7.40 -7.20
N CYS A 53 -14.84 -6.33 -6.89
CA CYS A 53 -14.65 -5.18 -7.79
C CYS A 53 -15.96 -4.51 -8.23
N ASN A 54 -17.03 -4.64 -7.44
CA ASN A 54 -18.34 -4.07 -7.75
C ASN A 54 -18.57 -2.78 -6.94
N PHE A 55 -18.74 -1.65 -7.63
CA PHE A 55 -19.05 -0.36 -7.01
C PHE A 55 -20.43 -0.30 -6.35
N LEU A 56 -21.35 -1.19 -6.72
CA LEU A 56 -22.67 -1.33 -6.07
C LEU A 56 -22.62 -2.16 -4.78
N ALA A 57 -21.43 -2.63 -4.40
CA ALA A 57 -21.20 -3.41 -3.20
C ALA A 57 -19.90 -2.93 -2.52
N ALA A 58 -19.88 -1.66 -2.13
CA ALA A 58 -18.74 -1.03 -1.48
C ALA A 58 -18.92 -1.06 0.05
N VAL A 59 -17.89 -1.46 0.78
CA VAL A 59 -17.76 -1.23 2.21
C VAL A 59 -17.13 0.14 2.39
N HIS A 60 -17.74 0.98 3.22
CA HIS A 60 -17.35 2.38 3.37
C HIS A 60 -17.64 2.89 4.79
N PRO A 61 -17.03 4.00 5.22
CA PRO A 61 -17.42 4.69 6.45
C PRO A 61 -18.75 5.42 6.27
N ASP A 62 -19.46 5.73 7.36
CA ASP A 62 -20.65 6.57 7.36
C ASP A 62 -20.38 8.03 6.96
N VAL A 63 -19.18 8.54 7.31
CA VAL A 63 -18.70 9.91 7.05
C VAL A 63 -17.66 9.99 5.92
N GLU A 64 -17.54 11.15 5.28
CA GLU A 64 -16.48 11.42 4.30
C GLU A 64 -15.11 11.64 5.00
N LEU A 65 -14.04 11.10 4.39
CA LEU A 65 -12.65 11.21 4.89
C LEU A 65 -12.46 10.69 6.31
N ALA A 66 -13.10 9.55 6.62
CA ALA A 66 -12.95 8.89 7.90
C ALA A 66 -11.48 8.53 8.18
N THR A 67 -11.01 8.83 9.39
CA THR A 67 -9.72 8.36 9.89
C THR A 67 -9.89 6.96 10.51
N MET A 68 -8.86 6.45 11.20
CA MET A 68 -8.91 5.13 11.81
C MET A 68 -9.96 5.00 12.94
N THR A 69 -10.45 6.12 13.48
CA THR A 69 -11.44 6.14 14.56
C THR A 69 -12.57 7.12 14.25
N GLY A 70 -13.70 6.97 14.94
CA GLY A 70 -14.82 7.91 14.84
C GLY A 70 -15.68 7.75 13.58
N TYR A 71 -15.80 6.52 13.08
CA TYR A 71 -16.70 6.18 11.98
C TYR A 71 -17.51 4.93 12.31
N GLU A 72 -18.69 4.81 11.70
CA GLU A 72 -19.46 3.57 11.65
C GLU A 72 -19.22 2.86 10.32
N LEU A 73 -19.05 1.55 10.37
CA LEU A 73 -18.79 0.75 9.17
C LEU A 73 -20.11 0.44 8.46
N MET A 74 -20.21 0.83 7.19
CA MET A 74 -21.40 0.73 6.36
C MET A 74 -21.16 -0.17 5.14
N GLY A 75 -22.25 -0.59 4.50
CA GLY A 75 -22.22 -1.49 3.35
C GLY A 75 -22.03 -2.97 3.72
N PRO A 76 -21.78 -3.85 2.73
CA PRO A 76 -21.59 -3.54 1.32
C PRO A 76 -22.89 -3.08 0.64
N ASP A 77 -22.90 -1.85 0.10
CA ASP A 77 -24.04 -1.27 -0.63
C ASP A 77 -23.58 -0.28 -1.72
N ASP A 78 -24.52 0.44 -2.37
CA ASP A 78 -24.26 1.44 -3.41
C ASP A 78 -24.21 2.89 -2.87
N ALA A 79 -24.36 3.08 -1.56
CA ALA A 79 -24.32 4.39 -0.90
C ALA A 79 -22.89 4.85 -0.56
N GLY A 80 -21.88 4.08 -0.96
CA GLY A 80 -20.47 4.38 -0.72
C GLY A 80 -19.92 5.56 -1.52
N SER A 81 -20.58 6.03 -2.58
CA SER A 81 -20.07 7.14 -3.39
C SER A 81 -19.77 8.39 -2.55
N GLY A 82 -18.52 8.89 -2.61
CA GLY A 82 -18.07 10.04 -1.81
C GLY A 82 -17.57 9.72 -0.40
N LYS A 83 -17.73 8.48 0.09
CA LYS A 83 -17.39 8.09 1.47
C LYS A 83 -16.12 7.25 1.53
N TYR A 84 -14.99 7.90 1.75
CA TYR A 84 -13.68 7.24 1.73
C TYR A 84 -13.05 7.25 3.11
N TRP A 85 -12.26 6.22 3.41
CA TRP A 85 -11.23 6.33 4.45
C TRP A 85 -10.08 7.16 3.93
N ALA A 86 -9.48 7.97 4.81
CA ALA A 86 -8.37 8.84 4.49
C ALA A 86 -7.16 8.52 5.38
N ILE A 87 -6.08 8.10 4.72
CA ILE A 87 -4.80 7.72 5.34
C ILE A 87 -3.86 8.92 5.27
N GLY A 88 -3.11 9.19 6.34
CA GLY A 88 -2.14 10.30 6.40
C GLY A 88 -2.72 11.67 6.77
N ILE A 89 -3.98 11.74 7.25
CA ILE A 89 -4.54 12.96 7.87
C ILE A 89 -4.08 13.09 9.33
N SER A 90 -4.27 12.02 10.11
CA SER A 90 -3.87 11.95 11.53
C SER A 90 -2.50 11.31 11.74
N GLU A 91 -2.06 10.45 10.82
CA GLU A 91 -0.75 9.81 10.90
C GLU A 91 0.34 10.64 10.22
N GLN A 92 1.57 10.54 10.74
CA GLN A 92 2.76 11.08 10.10
C GLN A 92 3.26 10.12 9.02
N LEU A 93 2.52 9.99 7.93
CA LEU A 93 2.94 9.21 6.76
C LEU A 93 3.67 10.10 5.75
N GLN A 94 4.72 9.54 5.16
CA GLN A 94 5.52 10.18 4.12
C GLN A 94 5.37 9.45 2.79
N GLN A 95 5.73 10.13 1.71
CA GLN A 95 5.82 9.50 0.40
C GLN A 95 6.74 8.27 0.47
N GLY A 96 6.25 7.15 -0.06
CA GLY A 96 6.99 5.88 -0.08
C GLY A 96 6.87 5.07 1.21
N ASP A 97 6.11 5.54 2.21
CA ASP A 97 5.73 4.68 3.32
C ASP A 97 4.78 3.59 2.82
N HIS A 98 4.90 2.38 3.37
CA HIS A 98 3.99 1.27 3.08
C HIS A 98 2.95 1.19 4.19
N VAL A 99 1.72 0.89 3.82
CA VAL A 99 0.59 0.76 4.75
C VAL A 99 -0.10 -0.57 4.50
N MET A 100 -0.35 -1.31 5.57
CA MET A 100 -1.15 -2.53 5.54
C MET A 100 -2.56 -2.19 6.01
N VAL A 101 -3.55 -2.46 5.16
CA VAL A 101 -4.97 -2.31 5.49
C VAL A 101 -5.51 -3.66 5.89
N TYR A 102 -6.24 -3.71 7.00
CA TYR A 102 -6.88 -4.90 7.53
C TYR A 102 -8.39 -4.75 7.51
N LEU A 103 -9.06 -5.81 7.07
CA LEU A 103 -10.51 -6.00 7.16
C LEU A 103 -10.80 -7.25 7.99
N GLU A 104 -11.47 -7.05 9.12
CA GLU A 104 -12.03 -8.14 9.93
C GLU A 104 -13.44 -8.47 9.47
N LEU A 105 -13.70 -9.76 9.28
CA LEU A 105 -15.01 -10.30 8.96
C LEU A 105 -15.56 -11.10 10.14
N SER A 106 -16.83 -10.85 10.47
CA SER A 106 -17.58 -11.60 11.49
C SER A 106 -18.87 -12.14 10.88
N GLY A 107 -19.02 -13.47 10.87
CA GLY A 107 -20.18 -14.12 10.24
C GLY A 107 -20.28 -13.86 8.74
N GLY A 108 -19.16 -13.61 8.05
CA GLY A 108 -19.11 -13.30 6.63
C GLY A 108 -19.39 -11.83 6.29
N LEU A 109 -19.68 -10.98 7.27
CA LEU A 109 -19.89 -9.55 7.08
C LEU A 109 -18.68 -8.74 7.57
N PRO A 110 -18.35 -7.62 6.92
CA PRO A 110 -17.41 -6.63 7.44
C PRO A 110 -17.76 -6.22 8.86
N SER A 111 -16.79 -6.29 9.78
CA SER A 111 -16.98 -5.85 11.16
C SER A 111 -16.05 -4.71 11.57
N ARG A 112 -14.84 -4.65 11.01
CA ARG A 112 -13.86 -3.62 11.37
C ARG A 112 -12.84 -3.41 10.26
N VAL A 113 -12.44 -2.15 10.06
CA VAL A 113 -11.31 -1.75 9.21
C VAL A 113 -10.28 -1.00 10.06
N TRP A 114 -9.01 -1.30 9.87
CA TRP A 114 -7.91 -0.51 10.42
C TRP A 114 -6.70 -0.65 9.51
N TRP A 115 -5.69 0.17 9.75
CA TRP A 115 -4.45 0.10 9.01
C TRP A 115 -3.29 0.44 9.92
N GLU A 116 -2.10 0.02 9.54
CA GLU A 116 -0.87 0.39 10.23
C GLU A 116 0.25 0.64 9.23
N LYS A 117 1.20 1.49 9.63
CA LYS A 117 2.43 1.66 8.88
C LYS A 117 3.19 0.33 8.90
N PHE A 118 3.43 -0.22 7.73
CA PHE A 118 4.12 -1.48 7.56
C PHE A 118 5.53 -1.19 7.03
N ASN A 119 6.55 -1.67 7.74
CA ASN A 119 7.92 -1.61 7.25
C ASN A 119 8.19 -2.86 6.41
N SER A 120 7.66 -2.87 5.18
CA SER A 120 7.91 -3.97 4.25
C SER A 120 9.42 -4.07 3.96
N PRO A 121 10.01 -5.27 3.89
CA PRO A 121 11.35 -5.44 3.34
C PRO A 121 11.45 -4.88 1.92
N ASP A 122 10.35 -4.90 1.17
CA ASP A 122 10.27 -4.34 -0.18
C ASP A 122 10.29 -2.81 -0.15
N ALA A 123 9.74 -2.17 0.89
CA ALA A 123 9.85 -0.74 1.10
C ALA A 123 11.31 -0.27 1.17
N HIS A 124 12.17 -1.07 1.81
CA HIS A 124 13.60 -0.78 1.86
C HIS A 124 14.25 -0.92 0.48
N GLN A 125 13.89 -1.95 -0.28
CA GLN A 125 14.40 -2.15 -1.64
C GLN A 125 13.95 -1.01 -2.58
N GLU A 126 12.67 -0.63 -2.53
CA GLU A 126 12.14 0.51 -3.28
C GLU A 126 12.83 1.82 -2.91
N TYR A 127 13.07 2.06 -1.61
CA TYR A 127 13.81 3.21 -1.14
C TYR A 127 15.25 3.24 -1.69
N LEU A 128 15.95 2.10 -1.65
CA LEU A 128 17.31 1.97 -2.20
C LEU A 128 17.32 2.16 -3.73
N ALA A 129 16.35 1.58 -4.44
CA ALA A 129 16.20 1.72 -5.88
C ALA A 129 15.95 3.19 -6.26
N ALA A 130 15.03 3.86 -5.57
CA ALA A 130 14.74 5.28 -5.76
C ALA A 130 15.95 6.17 -5.44
N GLY A 131 16.70 5.87 -4.38
CA GLY A 131 17.93 6.58 -4.02
C GLY A 131 19.01 6.42 -5.11
N SER A 132 19.22 5.20 -5.57
CA SER A 132 20.18 4.87 -6.64
C SER A 132 19.83 5.58 -7.94
N GLN A 133 18.55 5.57 -8.32
CA GLN A 133 18.05 6.27 -9.49
C GLN A 133 18.31 7.79 -9.41
N ARG A 134 18.05 8.41 -8.24
CA ARG A 134 18.31 9.85 -8.05
C ARG A 134 19.79 10.21 -8.16
N VAL A 135 20.67 9.37 -7.60
CA VAL A 135 22.12 9.57 -7.71
C VAL A 135 22.57 9.45 -9.16
N PHE A 136 22.09 8.42 -9.86
CA PHE A 136 22.35 8.21 -11.27
C PHE A 136 21.89 9.40 -12.12
N GLU A 137 20.65 9.83 -11.98
CA GLU A 137 20.09 10.98 -12.71
C GLU A 137 20.86 12.28 -12.44
N ARG A 138 21.23 12.51 -11.17
CA ARG A 138 22.07 13.66 -10.80
C ARG A 138 23.42 13.60 -11.50
N HIS A 139 24.06 12.44 -11.53
CA HIS A 139 25.37 12.26 -12.16
C HIS A 139 25.28 12.43 -13.70
N MET A 140 24.27 11.86 -14.33
CA MET A 140 23.96 12.07 -15.75
C MET A 140 23.82 13.57 -16.05
N ARG A 141 23.03 14.30 -15.25
CA ARG A 141 22.84 15.74 -15.43
C ARG A 141 24.15 16.53 -15.30
N LEU A 142 25.01 16.18 -14.34
CA LEU A 142 26.31 16.82 -14.16
C LEU A 142 27.26 16.57 -15.34
N MET A 143 27.13 15.43 -16.01
CA MET A 143 27.88 15.12 -17.23
C MET A 143 27.22 15.65 -18.51
N GLY A 144 26.08 16.35 -18.40
CA GLY A 144 25.30 16.81 -19.55
C GLY A 144 24.59 15.68 -20.31
N LEU A 145 24.48 14.49 -19.73
CA LEU A 145 23.81 13.33 -20.30
C LEU A 145 22.31 13.36 -19.97
N ILE A 146 21.49 13.07 -20.97
CA ILE A 146 20.07 12.77 -20.83
C ILE A 146 19.92 11.26 -20.95
N PRO A 147 19.41 10.55 -19.92
CA PRO A 147 19.22 9.11 -19.98
C PRO A 147 18.18 8.73 -21.05
N TRP A 148 18.27 7.50 -21.52
CA TRP A 148 17.27 6.93 -22.42
C TRP A 148 15.90 6.91 -21.74
N GLN A 149 14.84 7.32 -22.46
CA GLN A 149 13.45 7.28 -21.95
C GLN A 149 12.56 6.38 -22.79
N SER A 150 12.76 6.39 -24.12
CA SER A 150 12.04 5.57 -25.10
C SER A 150 12.81 5.55 -26.42
N ASP A 151 12.38 4.73 -27.38
CA ASP A 151 12.96 4.72 -28.73
C ASP A 151 12.83 6.07 -29.45
N GLU A 152 11.77 6.82 -29.16
CA GLU A 152 11.56 8.20 -29.66
C GLU A 152 12.43 9.23 -28.94
N LYS A 153 12.92 8.91 -27.74
CA LYS A 153 13.73 9.77 -26.88
C LYS A 153 14.96 9.01 -26.39
N PRO A 154 15.88 8.68 -27.30
CA PRO A 154 17.09 7.96 -26.95
C PRO A 154 17.99 8.81 -26.06
N ALA A 155 18.92 8.13 -25.38
CA ALA A 155 19.95 8.81 -24.60
C ALA A 155 20.72 9.80 -25.49
N ARG A 156 20.95 11.02 -25.00
CA ARG A 156 21.66 12.07 -25.75
C ARG A 156 22.46 12.97 -24.84
N LEU A 157 23.48 13.62 -25.38
CA LEU A 157 24.30 14.60 -24.68
C LEU A 157 23.74 16.00 -24.93
N ALA A 158 23.19 16.65 -23.89
CA ALA A 158 22.61 17.98 -23.99
C ALA A 158 23.68 19.07 -23.99
N ASN A 159 24.67 18.96 -23.11
CA ASN A 159 25.72 19.95 -22.90
C ASN A 159 27.09 19.26 -22.75
N PRO A 160 27.75 18.85 -23.85
CA PRO A 160 29.11 18.35 -23.77
C PRO A 160 30.03 19.38 -23.10
N PRO A 161 30.89 18.98 -22.14
CA PRO A 161 31.96 19.84 -21.66
C PRO A 161 32.90 20.27 -22.80
N GLU A 162 33.53 21.44 -22.70
CA GLU A 162 34.47 21.93 -23.73
C GLU A 162 35.65 20.98 -23.97
N TRP A 163 36.12 20.29 -22.91
CA TRP A 163 37.17 19.26 -23.01
C TRP A 163 36.73 18.01 -23.77
N TYR A 164 35.43 17.83 -24.02
CA TYR A 164 34.88 16.74 -24.82
C TYR A 164 35.17 16.92 -26.33
N GLY A 165 36.02 17.88 -26.70
CA GLY A 165 36.74 17.89 -27.98
C GLY A 165 35.88 18.17 -29.21
N GLY A 166 34.68 18.73 -29.04
CA GLY A 166 33.71 19.02 -30.10
C GLY A 166 34.07 20.21 -31.00
N GLY A 167 35.32 20.30 -31.43
CA GLY A 167 35.72 21.05 -32.61
C GLY A 167 35.88 20.07 -33.77
N ARG A 168 34.90 20.06 -34.68
CA ARG A 168 34.84 19.42 -36.01
C ARG A 168 34.03 18.12 -36.11
N ASP A 169 33.00 18.25 -36.93
CA ASP A 169 32.22 17.25 -37.67
C ASP A 169 31.33 16.30 -36.84
N ARG A 170 30.05 16.65 -36.82
CA ARG A 170 29.09 16.41 -35.73
C ARG A 170 28.01 15.37 -36.07
N GLU A 171 28.26 14.42 -36.96
CA GLU A 171 27.18 13.56 -37.48
C GLU A 171 27.13 12.10 -36.96
N ASP A 172 28.18 11.53 -36.35
CA ASP A 172 28.21 10.06 -36.17
C ASP A 172 28.50 9.51 -34.75
N LEU A 173 28.37 10.31 -33.69
CA LEU A 173 28.46 9.79 -32.33
C LEU A 173 27.10 9.30 -31.81
N PHE A 174 26.53 8.31 -32.48
CA PHE A 174 25.63 7.37 -31.80
C PHE A 174 26.49 6.64 -30.76
N MET A 175 26.16 6.77 -29.47
CA MET A 175 26.76 5.94 -28.43
C MET A 175 26.41 4.47 -28.74
N LYS A 176 27.30 3.75 -29.43
CA LYS A 176 27.11 2.34 -29.80
C LYS A 176 27.15 1.39 -28.59
N ASN A 177 27.55 1.88 -27.42
CA ASN A 177 27.65 1.13 -26.18
C ASN A 177 26.75 1.74 -25.11
N VAL A 178 25.43 1.74 -25.32
CA VAL A 178 24.46 1.95 -24.24
C VAL A 178 24.14 0.57 -23.68
N PHE A 179 24.65 0.27 -22.48
CA PHE A 179 24.20 -0.90 -21.74
C PHE A 179 22.79 -0.61 -21.24
N VAL A 180 21.80 -1.25 -21.86
CA VAL A 180 20.43 -1.24 -21.35
C VAL A 180 20.37 -2.28 -20.25
N LEU A 181 20.30 -1.83 -19.00
CA LEU A 181 19.95 -2.72 -17.89
C LEU A 181 18.46 -3.00 -18.03
N THR A 182 18.12 -4.20 -18.47
CA THR A 182 16.71 -4.60 -18.51
C THR A 182 16.22 -4.89 -17.09
N PRO A 183 14.91 -4.78 -16.81
CA PRO A 183 14.37 -5.08 -15.48
C PRO A 183 14.76 -6.48 -14.97
N GLU A 184 14.93 -7.45 -15.87
CA GLU A 184 15.38 -8.80 -15.51
C GLU A 184 16.81 -8.79 -14.96
N MET A 185 17.71 -7.96 -15.50
CA MET A 185 19.10 -7.84 -15.01
C MET A 185 19.20 -7.22 -13.61
N LEU A 186 18.12 -6.63 -13.11
CA LEU A 186 18.03 -6.10 -11.75
C LEU A 186 17.42 -7.11 -10.75
N ASP A 187 16.95 -8.28 -11.22
CA ASP A 187 16.47 -9.34 -10.35
C ASP A 187 17.65 -9.97 -9.58
N PRO A 188 17.64 -10.00 -8.23
CA PRO A 188 18.68 -10.63 -7.42
C PRO A 188 18.96 -12.11 -7.76
N ASN A 189 18.02 -12.79 -8.42
CA ASN A 189 18.12 -14.18 -8.84
C ASN A 189 18.41 -14.37 -10.34
N TYR A 190 18.63 -13.30 -11.11
CA TYR A 190 18.89 -13.38 -12.56
C TYR A 190 19.99 -14.38 -12.91
N SER A 191 21.11 -14.36 -12.17
CA SER A 191 22.25 -15.26 -12.39
C SER A 191 21.94 -16.75 -12.15
N LYS A 192 20.93 -17.06 -11.33
CA LYS A 192 20.52 -18.45 -11.06
C LYS A 192 19.60 -19.00 -12.14
N ASN A 193 18.83 -18.12 -12.78
CA ASN A 193 17.91 -18.51 -13.86
C ASN A 193 18.68 -18.77 -15.16
N GLU A 194 19.70 -17.96 -15.45
CA GLU A 194 20.56 -18.11 -16.64
C GLU A 194 21.32 -19.45 -16.64
N GLN A 195 21.85 -19.88 -15.48
CA GLN A 195 22.49 -21.19 -15.33
C GLN A 195 21.52 -22.37 -15.49
N LYS A 196 20.23 -22.16 -15.23
CA LYS A 196 19.21 -23.22 -15.32
C LYS A 196 18.74 -23.43 -16.76
N GLU A 197 18.68 -22.36 -17.56
CA GLU A 197 18.39 -22.43 -19.00
C GLU A 197 19.55 -23.03 -19.80
N GLU A 198 20.80 -22.67 -19.49
CA GLU A 198 21.97 -23.31 -20.12
C GLU A 198 22.05 -24.81 -19.81
N ALA A 199 21.72 -25.21 -18.58
CA ALA A 199 21.67 -26.62 -18.18
C ALA A 199 20.58 -27.41 -18.93
N PHE A 200 19.44 -26.78 -19.24
CA PHE A 200 18.38 -27.40 -20.05
C PHE A 200 18.79 -27.52 -21.52
N ALA A 201 19.44 -26.50 -22.08
CA ALA A 201 19.90 -26.51 -23.48
C ALA A 201 21.03 -27.53 -23.77
N LEU A 202 21.78 -27.95 -22.74
CA LEU A 202 22.78 -29.01 -22.84
C LEU A 202 22.21 -30.43 -22.67
N ALA A 203 21.02 -30.59 -22.08
CA ALA A 203 20.39 -31.90 -21.87
C ALA A 203 19.69 -32.45 -23.12
N ASP A 204 19.36 -31.59 -24.09
CA ASP A 204 18.70 -31.93 -25.35
C ASP A 204 19.67 -32.14 -26.54
N LYS A 205 20.98 -32.28 -26.29
CA LYS A 205 22.01 -32.63 -27.29
C LYS A 205 22.61 -34.00 -27.01
#